data_AF-A0A3E1ETE3-F1
#
_entry.id   AF-A0A3E1ETE3-F1
#
_cell.length_a   1.000
_cell.length_b   1.000
_cell.length_c   1.000
_cell.angle_alpha   90.00
_cell.angle_beta   90.00
_cell.angle_gamma   90.00
#
_symmetry.space_group_name_H-M   'P 1'
#
loop_
_entity.id
_entity.type
_entity.pdbx_description
1 polymer ?
#
loop_
_entity_poly.entity_id
_entity_poly.type
_entity_poly.pdbx_seq_one_letter_code
_entity_poly.pdbx_strand_id
1 'polypeptide(L)' 'MDTRGLSVFRREAAAATTRGRTVLYTTQIPELAASFADAVALVGHHSIQILDPDRDFARDPHRLESLILAAGTP' A
#
# COMPACT_ATOMS: atom_id res chain seq x y z
N MET A 1 -8.28 -4.34 10.92
CA MET A 1 -8.10 -5.78 10.69
C MET A 1 -7.06 -6.26 11.69
N ASP A 2 -7.28 -7.39 12.36
CA ASP A 2 -6.26 -7.95 13.26
C ASP A 2 -5.16 -8.68 12.47
N THR A 3 -4.09 -9.09 13.16
CA THR A 3 -2.93 -9.78 12.56
C THR A 3 -3.31 -11.09 11.83
N ARG A 4 -4.32 -11.81 12.33
CA ARG A 4 -4.80 -13.04 11.68
C ARG A 4 -5.55 -12.72 10.40
N GLY A 5 -6.44 -11.75 10.44
CA GLY A 5 -7.16 -11.24 9.28
C GLY A 5 -6.18 -10.77 8.20
N LEU A 6 -5.10 -10.09 8.59
CA LEU A 6 -4.09 -9.62 7.65
C LEU A 6 -3.34 -10.76 6.97
N SER A 7 -2.97 -11.80 7.73
CA SER A 7 -2.33 -13.00 7.20
C SER A 7 -3.24 -13.74 6.21
N VAL A 8 -4.53 -13.84 6.53
CA VAL A 8 -5.54 -14.42 5.63
C VAL A 8 -5.65 -13.58 4.37
N PHE A 9 -5.80 -12.26 4.51
CA PHE A 9 -5.88 -11.34 3.37
C PHE A 9 -4.70 -11.51 2.42
N ARG A 10 -3.45 -11.47 2.93
CA ARG A 10 -2.24 -11.62 2.11
C ARG A 10 -2.25 -12.92 1.32
N ARG A 11 -2.65 -14.03 1.96
CA ARG A 11 -2.73 -15.35 1.31
C ARG A 11 -3.78 -15.35 0.19
N GLU A 12 -4.99 -14.89 0.46
CA GLU A 12 -6.07 -14.91 -0.53
C GLU A 12 -5.82 -13.93 -1.68
N ALA A 13 -5.24 -12.76 -1.38
CA ALA A 13 -4.84 -11.77 -2.39
C ALA A 13 -3.74 -12.33 -3.31
N ALA A 14 -2.68 -12.95 -2.76
CA ALA A 14 -1.65 -13.62 -3.55
C ALA A 14 -2.22 -14.78 -4.40
N ALA A 15 -3.15 -15.55 -3.85
CA ALA A 15 -3.85 -16.59 -4.61
C ALA A 15 -4.72 -16.00 -5.73
N ALA A 16 -5.28 -14.81 -5.56
CA ALA A 16 -6.04 -14.12 -6.59
C ALA A 16 -5.14 -13.58 -7.71
N THR A 17 -4.01 -12.95 -7.37
CA THR A 17 -3.06 -12.40 -8.35
C THR A 17 -2.40 -13.48 -9.19
N THR A 18 -2.04 -14.62 -8.59
CA THR A 18 -1.55 -15.80 -9.34
C THR A 18 -2.56 -16.35 -10.34
N ARG A 19 -3.86 -16.08 -10.16
CA ARG A 19 -4.93 -16.38 -11.12
C ARG A 19 -5.20 -15.24 -12.12
N GLY A 20 -4.30 -14.26 -12.22
CA GLY A 20 -4.41 -13.11 -13.11
C GLY A 20 -5.45 -12.07 -12.69
N ARG A 21 -5.90 -12.08 -11.43
CA ARG A 21 -6.86 -11.08 -10.92
C ARG A 21 -6.13 -9.88 -10.34
N THR A 22 -6.69 -8.70 -10.54
CA THR A 22 -6.24 -7.48 -9.86
C THR A 22 -6.91 -7.37 -8.49
N VAL A 23 -6.12 -7.09 -7.46
CA VAL A 23 -6.62 -6.84 -6.10
C VAL A 23 -6.45 -5.36 -5.78
N LEU A 24 -7.55 -4.65 -5.53
CA LEU A 24 -7.53 -3.31 -4.96
C LEU A 24 -7.93 -3.39 -3.50
N TYR A 25 -7.18 -2.70 -2.64
CA TYR A 25 -7.49 -2.57 -1.22
C TYR A 25 -7.06 -1.20 -0.72
N THR A 26 -7.69 -0.75 0.35
CA THR A 26 -7.29 0.45 1.09
C THR A 26 -6.75 0.03 2.45
N THR A 27 -5.72 0.71 2.93
CA THR A 27 -5.13 0.44 4.25
C THR A 27 -4.71 1.73 4.92
N GLN A 28 -4.81 1.76 6.25
CA GLN A 28 -4.21 2.79 7.11
C GLN A 28 -2.88 2.35 7.72
N ILE A 29 -2.39 1.16 7.34
CA ILE A 29 -1.13 0.58 7.77
C ILE A 29 -0.10 0.80 6.63
N PRO A 30 0.77 1.81 6.72
CA PRO A 30 1.70 2.17 5.64
C PRO A 30 2.66 1.04 5.28
N GLU A 31 3.14 0.32 6.27
CA GLU A 31 4.07 -0.80 6.08
C GLU A 31 3.44 -1.91 5.23
N LEU A 32 2.13 -2.12 5.37
CA LEU A 32 1.42 -3.06 4.50
C LEU A 32 1.36 -2.56 3.06
N ALA A 33 1.09 -1.29 2.83
CA ALA A 33 1.08 -0.72 1.48
C ALA A 33 2.47 -0.80 0.83
N ALA A 34 3.52 -0.46 1.57
CA ALA A 34 4.89 -0.44 1.07
C ALA A 34 5.50 -1.84 0.83
N SER A 35 5.10 -2.86 1.60
CA SER A 35 5.73 -4.21 1.53
C SER A 35 4.93 -5.26 0.77
N PHE A 36 3.64 -5.02 0.51
CA PHE A 36 2.76 -6.03 -0.10
C PHE A 36 2.16 -5.59 -1.44
N ALA A 37 1.97 -4.28 -1.66
CA ALA A 37 1.38 -3.82 -2.91
C ALA A 37 2.40 -3.85 -4.05
N ASP A 38 1.95 -4.17 -5.26
CA ASP A 38 2.74 -3.95 -6.46
C ASP A 38 2.76 -2.46 -6.88
N ALA A 39 1.74 -1.70 -6.46
CA ALA A 39 1.62 -0.26 -6.68
C ALA A 39 0.82 0.40 -5.56
N VAL A 40 1.19 1.63 -5.17
CA VAL A 40 0.50 2.39 -4.12
C VAL A 40 -0.08 3.67 -4.71
N ALA A 41 -1.39 3.87 -4.53
CA ALA A 41 -2.05 5.14 -4.83
C ALA A 41 -2.28 5.91 -3.53
N LEU A 42 -1.56 7.03 -3.34
CA LEU A 42 -1.81 7.97 -2.27
C LEU A 42 -2.86 8.99 -2.75
N VAL A 43 -4.01 9.02 -2.07
CA VAL A 43 -5.13 9.90 -2.41
C VAL A 43 -5.29 10.93 -1.30
N GLY A 44 -5.14 12.21 -1.64
CA GLY A 44 -5.22 13.32 -0.68
C GLY A 44 -5.17 14.67 -1.37
N HIS A 45 -5.77 15.70 -0.77
CA HIS A 45 -5.76 17.08 -1.27
C HIS A 45 -6.06 17.24 -2.76
N HIS A 46 -7.18 16.65 -3.21
CA HIS A 46 -7.60 16.68 -4.62
C HIS A 46 -6.56 16.13 -5.62
N SER A 47 -5.59 15.36 -5.13
CA SER A 47 -4.53 14.76 -5.94
C SER A 47 -4.46 13.25 -5.72
N ILE A 48 -3.94 12.56 -6.72
CA ILE A 48 -3.61 11.13 -6.66
C ILE A 48 -2.16 11.01 -7.08
N GLN A 49 -1.33 10.49 -6.18
CA GLN A 49 0.05 10.15 -6.48
C GLN A 49 0.17 8.62 -6.58
N ILE A 50 0.73 8.16 -7.71
CA ILE A 50 1.03 6.74 -7.92
C ILE A 50 2.50 6.52 -7.61
N LEU A 51 2.77 5.55 -6.74
CA LEU A 51 4.08 5.20 -6.22
C LEU A 51 4.37 3.74 -6.54
N ASP A 52 5.61 3.46 -6.92
CA ASP A 52 6.15 2.13 -7.14
C ASP A 52 6.94 1.74 -5.88
N PRO A 53 6.49 0.74 -5.10
CA PRO A 53 7.13 0.43 -3.82
C PRO A 53 8.62 0.07 -3.90
N ASP A 54 9.01 -0.68 -4.94
CA ASP A 54 10.40 -1.11 -5.13
C ASP A 54 11.31 0.07 -5.47
N ARG A 55 10.78 1.06 -6.19
CA ARG A 55 11.56 2.26 -6.54
C ARG A 55 11.50 3.34 -5.46
N ASP A 56 10.33 3.55 -4.88
CA ASP A 56 10.05 4.69 -4.02
C ASP A 56 10.35 4.42 -2.54
N PHE A 57 10.29 3.16 -2.09
CA PHE A 57 10.47 2.79 -0.68
C PHE A 57 11.63 1.82 -0.39
N ALA A 58 12.28 1.23 -1.41
CA ALA A 58 13.36 0.26 -1.16
C ALA A 58 14.52 0.78 -0.31
N ARG A 59 14.81 2.09 -0.36
CA ARG A 59 15.85 2.72 0.47
C ARG A 59 15.35 3.17 1.84
N ASP A 60 14.06 3.43 1.96
CA ASP A 60 13.43 3.96 3.16
C ASP A 60 11.94 3.55 3.19
N PRO A 61 11.61 2.45 3.89
CA PRO A 61 10.24 1.98 4.05
C PRO A 61 9.33 2.98 4.76
N HIS A 62 9.89 3.89 5.58
CA HIS A 62 9.13 4.89 6.35
C HIS A 62 8.82 6.14 5.53
N ARG A 63 9.37 6.26 4.32
CA ARG A 63 9.08 7.40 3.42
C ARG A 63 7.59 7.53 3.12
N LEU A 64 6.85 6.43 3.05
CA LEU A 64 5.40 6.47 2.82
C LEU A 64 4.66 7.20 3.95
N GLU A 65 5.07 7.03 5.21
CA GLU A 65 4.48 7.76 6.34
C GLU A 65 4.67 9.27 6.19
N SER A 66 5.87 9.69 5.78
CA SER A 66 6.19 11.10 5.54
C SER A 66 5.33 11.69 4.41
N LEU A 67 5.11 10.92 3.34
CA LEU A 67 4.24 11.33 2.23
C LEU A 67 2.77 11.41 2.65
N ILE A 68 2.29 10.49 3.48
CA ILE A 68 0.93 10.53 4.04
C ILE A 68 0.74 11.79 4.89
N LEU A 69 1.70 12.13 5.74
CA LEU A 69 1.65 13.34 6.56
C LEU A 69 1.64 14.61 5.70
N ALA A 70 2.50 14.68 4.67
CA ALA A 70 2.52 15.78 3.71
C ALA A 70 1.19 15.90 2.95
N ALA A 71 0.61 14.77 2.52
CA ALA A 71 -0.67 14.71 1.83
C ALA A 71 -1.89 14.94 2.74
N GLY A 72 -1.69 15.07 4.06
CA GLY A 72 -2.73 15.42 5.03
C GLY A 72 -2.66 16.86 5.55
N THR A 73 -1.60 17.60 5.21
CA THR A 73 -1.40 18.99 5.68
C THR A 73 -2.08 19.98 4.71
N PRO A 74 -3.06 20.80 5.14
CA PRO A 74 -3.82 21.70 4.27
C PRO A 74 -2.98 22.82 3.63
#